data_AF-A0A958XV62-F1
#
_entry.id   AF-A0A958XV62-F1
#
_cell.length_a   1.000
_cell.length_b   1.000
_cell.length_c   1.000
_cell.angle_alpha   90.00
_cell.angle_beta   90.00
_cell.angle_gamma   90.00
#
_symmetry.space_group_name_H-M   'P 1'
#
loop_
_entity.id
_entity.type
_entity.pdbx_description
1 polymer ?
#
loop_
_entity_poly.entity_id
_entity_poly.type
_entity_poly.pdbx_seq_one_letter_code
_entity_poly.pdbx_strand_id
1 'polypeptide(L)'
;MSENEETAYEQPEAEESREYHETPGVDVQPVCERAERVREQIRQVIVGQQEMLDQLLIALLTGGHVLLEGVPGIAKTLSAKL
;
A
#
# COMPACT_ATOMS: atom_id res chain seq x y z
N MET A 1 40.89 -24.71 -47.25
CA MET A 1 40.12 -25.70 -46.47
C MET A 1 40.49 -25.44 -45.02
N SER A 2 39.90 -24.39 -44.45
CA SER A 2 38.69 -24.42 -43.59
C SER A 2 39.21 -24.27 -42.15
N GLU A 3 39.33 -23.06 -41.60
CA GLU A 3 38.24 -22.35 -40.91
C GLU A 3 37.37 -23.32 -40.11
N ASN A 4 37.74 -23.52 -38.85
CA ASN A 4 36.81 -23.95 -37.82
C ASN A 4 36.77 -22.83 -36.77
N GLU A 5 35.89 -21.87 -37.04
CA GLU A 5 35.17 -21.12 -36.03
C GLU A 5 34.22 -22.10 -35.34
N GLU A 6 34.41 -22.35 -34.05
CA GLU A 6 33.30 -22.79 -33.21
C GLU A 6 33.36 -22.00 -31.90
N THR A 7 32.55 -20.95 -31.90
CA THR A 7 32.34 -20.00 -30.83
C THR A 7 31.67 -20.71 -29.66
N ALA A 8 32.44 -21.11 -28.65
CA ALA A 8 31.89 -21.39 -27.34
C ALA A 8 31.61 -20.03 -26.67
N TYR A 9 30.39 -19.53 -26.85
CA TYR A 9 29.88 -18.45 -26.00
C TYR A 9 29.85 -18.98 -24.57
N GLU A 10 30.86 -18.65 -23.76
CA GLU A 10 30.79 -18.78 -22.32
C GLU A 10 29.60 -17.95 -21.84
N GLN A 11 28.53 -18.66 -21.48
CA GLN A 11 27.39 -18.08 -20.80
C GLN A 11 27.93 -17.45 -19.51
N PRO A 12 27.75 -16.14 -19.27
CA PRO A 12 27.97 -15.62 -17.94
C PRO A 12 26.93 -16.30 -17.05
N GLU A 13 27.39 -17.01 -16.02
CA GLU A 13 26.56 -17.69 -15.05
C GLU A 13 25.59 -16.69 -14.41
N ALA A 14 24.39 -16.63 -15.00
CA ALA A 14 23.26 -15.94 -14.43
C ALA A 14 22.73 -16.83 -13.32
N GLU A 15 22.94 -16.38 -12.08
CA GLU A 15 21.97 -16.34 -10.98
C GLU A 15 22.76 -16.23 -9.68
N GLU A 16 23.35 -15.04 -9.49
CA GLU A 16 23.59 -14.55 -8.14
C GLU A 16 22.24 -14.58 -7.44
N SER A 17 22.09 -15.61 -6.60
CA SER A 17 20.93 -15.85 -5.78
C SER A 17 20.81 -14.61 -4.92
N ARG A 18 19.91 -13.70 -5.32
CA ARG A 18 19.52 -12.59 -4.47
C ARG A 18 18.97 -13.24 -3.22
N GLU A 19 19.82 -13.29 -2.21
CA GLU A 19 19.44 -13.58 -0.84
C GLU A 19 18.33 -12.59 -0.53
N TYR A 20 17.08 -13.07 -0.63
CA TYR A 20 15.93 -12.33 -0.16
C TYR A 20 16.18 -12.19 1.33
N HIS A 21 16.73 -11.04 1.72
CA HIS A 21 16.84 -10.70 3.12
C HIS A 21 15.40 -10.66 3.63
N GLU A 22 14.98 -11.73 4.31
CA GLU A 22 13.73 -11.79 5.05
C GLU A 22 13.82 -10.65 6.06
N THR A 23 13.27 -9.49 5.69
CA THR A 23 13.11 -8.39 6.64
C THR A 23 12.35 -8.99 7.81
N PRO A 24 12.89 -8.91 9.05
CA PRO A 24 12.22 -9.44 10.22
C PRO A 24 10.78 -8.95 10.19
N GLY A 25 9.82 -9.88 10.20
CA GLY A 25 8.41 -9.55 10.01
C GLY A 25 8.01 -8.45 10.98
N VAL A 26 7.69 -7.26 10.46
CA VAL A 26 7.24 -6.14 11.27
C VAL A 26 5.88 -6.53 11.86
N ASP A 27 5.76 -6.48 13.18
CA ASP A 27 4.46 -6.69 13.82
C ASP A 27 3.53 -5.51 13.50
N VAL A 28 2.52 -5.79 12.68
CA VAL A 28 1.51 -4.81 12.24
C VAL A 28 0.30 -4.77 13.17
N GLN A 29 0.15 -5.70 14.12
CA GLN A 29 -1.02 -5.75 15.02
C GLN A 29 -1.29 -4.41 15.72
N PRO A 30 -0.28 -3.71 16.28
CA PRO A 30 -0.53 -2.43 16.96
C PRO A 30 -1.09 -1.34 16.04
N VAL A 31 -0.73 -1.37 14.74
CA VAL A 31 -1.23 -0.41 13.74
C VAL A 31 -2.68 -0.74 13.39
N CYS A 32 -2.97 -2.02 13.17
CA CYS A 32 -4.32 -2.50 12.91
C CYS A 32 -5.26 -2.08 14.05
N GLU A 33 -4.93 -2.40 15.31
CA GLU A 33 -5.76 -2.03 16.47
C GLU A 33 -6.04 -0.53 16.57
N ARG A 34 -5.03 0.30 16.30
CA ARG A 34 -5.20 1.77 16.31
C ARG A 34 -6.10 2.25 15.18
N ALA A 35 -5.92 1.71 13.98
CA ALA A 35 -6.78 2.03 12.83
C ALA A 35 -8.23 1.64 13.10
N GLU A 36 -8.47 0.49 13.75
CA GLU A 36 -9.81 0.07 14.15
C GLU A 36 -10.45 1.01 15.17
N ARG A 37 -9.68 1.47 16.17
CA ARG A 37 -10.16 2.45 17.15
C ARG A 37 -10.55 3.77 16.48
N VAL A 38 -9.73 4.27 15.56
CA VAL A 38 -10.04 5.49 14.80
C VAL A 38 -11.32 5.30 13.96
N ARG A 39 -11.44 4.15 13.28
CA ARG A 39 -12.63 3.79 12.51
C ARG A 39 -13.89 3.80 13.36
N GLU A 40 -13.83 3.24 14.56
CA GLU A 40 -14.97 3.18 15.46
C GLU A 40 -15.42 4.57 15.95
N GLN A 41 -14.48 5.47 16.24
CA GLN A 41 -14.84 6.85 16.61
C GLN A 41 -15.53 7.59 15.45
N ILE A 42 -15.02 7.41 14.22
CA ILE A 42 -15.57 8.11 13.05
C ILE A 42 -16.96 7.58 12.67
N ARG A 43 -17.22 6.29 12.86
CA ARG A 43 -18.55 5.67 12.64
C ARG A 43 -19.67 6.29 13.48
N GLN A 44 -19.35 6.91 14.62
CA GLN A 44 -20.35 7.60 15.44
C GLN A 44 -20.92 8.85 14.76
N VAL A 45 -20.18 9.44 13.82
CA VAL A 45 -20.54 10.71 13.17
C VAL A 45 -20.83 10.51 11.67
N ILE A 46 -20.25 9.49 11.03
CA ILE A 46 -20.41 9.19 9.60
C ILE A 46 -21.13 7.84 9.44
N VAL A 47 -22.35 7.89 8.90
CA VAL A 47 -23.16 6.70 8.62
C VAL A 47 -23.03 6.30 7.15
N GLY A 48 -22.81 5.01 6.89
CA GLY A 48 -22.89 4.44 5.54
C GLY A 48 -21.68 4.66 4.62
N GLN A 49 -20.58 5.25 5.10
CA GLN A 49 -19.39 5.54 4.27
C GLN A 49 -18.12 4.82 4.76
N GLN A 50 -18.15 3.49 4.80
CA GLN A 50 -17.00 2.69 5.26
C GLN A 50 -15.83 2.73 4.28
N GLU A 51 -16.10 2.53 2.99
CA GLU A 51 -15.06 2.48 1.95
C GLU A 51 -14.29 3.80 1.83
N MET A 52 -15.00 4.93 1.89
CA MET A 52 -14.38 6.26 1.90
C MET A 52 -13.45 6.44 3.10
N LEU A 53 -13.87 5.97 4.27
CA LEU A 53 -13.07 6.04 5.48
C LEU A 53 -11.80 5.18 5.38
N ASP A 54 -11.91 3.99 4.82
CA ASP A 54 -10.76 3.12 4.59
C ASP A 54 -9.75 3.78 3.63
N GLN A 55 -10.22 4.41 2.54
CA GLN A 55 -9.36 5.16 1.61
C GLN A 55 -8.65 6.35 2.27
N LEU A 56 -9.36 7.08 3.14
CA LEU A 56 -8.76 8.19 3.91
C LEU A 56 -7.67 7.69 4.87
N LEU A 57 -7.92 6.58 5.57
CA LEU A 57 -6.93 5.97 6.46
C LEU A 57 -5.70 5.47 5.70
N ILE A 58 -5.91 4.84 4.53
CA ILE A 58 -4.81 4.40 3.66
C ILE A 58 -3.97 5.60 3.22
N ALA A 59 -4.59 6.66 2.73
CA ALA A 59 -3.87 7.86 2.29
C ALA A 59 -3.10 8.51 3.45
N LEU A 60 -3.71 8.59 4.64
CA LEU A 60 -3.05 9.13 5.83
C LEU A 60 -1.80 8.31 6.22
N LEU A 61 -1.92 6.98 6.27
CA LEU A 61 -0.83 6.10 6.68
C LEU A 61 0.29 6.00 5.64
N THR A 62 -0.03 6.19 4.36
CA THR A 62 0.94 6.15 3.25
C THR A 62 1.50 7.52 2.88
N GLY A 63 0.98 8.61 3.46
CA GLY A 63 1.33 9.98 3.07
C GLY A 63 0.76 10.39 1.71
N GLY A 64 -0.25 9.68 1.20
CA GLY A 64 -0.96 9.99 -0.03
C GLY A 64 -1.90 11.20 0.09
N HIS A 65 -2.59 11.50 -1.00
CA HIS A 65 -3.54 12.61 -1.08
C HIS A 65 -4.90 12.12 -1.59
N VAL A 66 -5.98 12.68 -1.04
CA VAL A 66 -7.37 12.32 -1.40
C VAL A 66 -8.12 13.58 -1.79
N LEU A 67 -8.89 13.50 -2.87
CA LEU A 67 -9.86 14.51 -3.27
C LEU A 67 -11.28 13.98 -3.00
N LEU A 68 -12.05 14.69 -2.18
CA LEU A 68 -13.43 14.31 -1.84
C LEU A 68 -14.44 15.05 -2.74
N GLU A 69 -14.85 14.42 -3.85
CA GLU A 69 -15.90 14.93 -4.75
C GLU A 69 -17.26 14.26 -4.54
N GLY A 70 -18.35 14.93 -4.97
CA GLY A 70 -19.71 14.37 -4.91
C GLY A 70 -20.80 15.42 -4.70
N VAL A 71 -22.05 14.99 -4.52
CA VAL A 71 -23.20 15.87 -4.26
C VAL A 71 -23.16 16.48 -2.84
N PRO A 72 -23.86 17.58 -2.54
CA PRO A 72 -23.93 18.13 -1.18
C PRO A 72 -24.63 17.18 -0.19
N GLY A 73 -24.20 17.17 1.07
CA GLY A 73 -24.86 16.42 2.17
C GLY A 73 -24.24 15.08 2.56
N ILE A 74 -23.24 14.56 1.84
CA ILE A 74 -22.58 13.27 2.11
C ILE A 74 -21.37 13.38 3.06
N ALA A 75 -21.48 14.18 4.13
CA ALA A 75 -20.45 14.30 5.18
C ALA A 75 -19.00 14.64 4.73
N LYS A 76 -18.76 15.10 3.49
CA LYS A 76 -17.43 15.43 2.95
C LYS A 76 -16.65 16.41 3.84
N THR A 77 -17.28 17.51 4.23
CA THR A 77 -16.67 18.54 5.09
C THR A 77 -16.36 18.00 6.49
N LEU A 78 -17.22 17.14 7.02
CA LEU A 78 -17.01 16.52 8.32
C LEU A 78 -15.79 15.59 8.27
N SER A 79 -15.71 14.78 7.22
CA SER A 79 -14.62 13.82 7.00
C SER A 79 -13.26 14.47 6.81
N ALA A 80 -13.22 15.68 6.26
CA ALA A 80 -11.98 16.46 6.09
C ALA A 80 -11.56 17.24 7.35
N LYS A 81 -12.47 17.41 8.33
CA LYS A 81 -12.21 18.18 9.56
C LYS A 81 -11.77 17.33 10.74
N LEU A 82 -12.21 16.07 10.78
CA LEU A 82 -11.86 15.09 11.81
C LEU A 82 -10.43 14.58 11.58
#